data_AF-A0A482TDK6-F1
#
_entry.id   AF-A0A482TDK6-F1
#
_cell.length_a   1.000
_cell.length_b   1.000
_cell.length_c   1.000
_cell.angle_alpha   90.00
_cell.angle_beta   90.00
_cell.angle_gamma   90.00
#
_symmetry.space_group_name_H-M   'P 1'
#
loop_
_entity.id
_entity.type
_entity.pdbx_description
1 polymer ?
#
loop_
_entity_poly.entity_id
_entity_poly.type
_entity_poly.pdbx_seq_one_letter_code
_entity_poly.pdbx_strand_id
1 'polypeptide(L)'
;MQTLIGQFTRFAVENNFTRNDWEMAATEFGVHNTATNIDRFYRSWHFGDDDRQVTAARFLRSVANDDENVALGIMRRMYVISDPDSDTLQRFPALEVLEDEEREPAGITAPQISIHSERFIDIDNIPGTFYPDLVEDINRCYSLGIYDATLVLTRKLLENLLIDVLREKYGTNRIQLYYRPNNGRFEGFSTLIENFENNLNDFQHLSGGLDSNFIDELNAFRQNANAEAHSIETNITESEMEDYRDQARHASQILFRVWQNL
;
A
#
# COMPACT_ATOMS: atom_id res chain seq x y z
N MET A 1 -23.99 9.99 4.93
CA MET A 1 -23.97 8.53 5.21
C MET A 1 -25.32 7.89 5.61
N GLN A 2 -26.00 8.30 6.69
CA GLN A 2 -27.21 7.58 7.18
C GLN A 2 -28.35 7.44 6.16
N THR A 3 -28.66 8.49 5.39
CA THR A 3 -29.68 8.47 4.34
C THR A 3 -29.30 7.51 3.20
N LEU A 4 -28.01 7.51 2.82
CA LEU A 4 -27.46 6.62 1.79
C LEU A 4 -27.60 5.14 2.22
N ILE A 5 -27.15 4.79 3.42
CA ILE A 5 -27.29 3.42 3.96
C ILE A 5 -28.77 3.01 4.02
N GLY A 6 -29.66 3.91 4.43
CA GLY A 6 -31.11 3.64 4.48
C GLY A 6 -31.71 3.30 3.10
N GLN A 7 -31.36 4.08 2.07
CA GLN A 7 -31.86 3.85 0.71
C GLN A 7 -31.17 2.65 0.05
N PHE A 8 -29.86 2.49 0.23
CA PHE A 8 -29.10 1.37 -0.33
C PHE A 8 -29.57 0.02 0.21
N THR A 9 -29.80 -0.09 1.53
CA THR A 9 -30.27 -1.36 2.11
C THR A 9 -31.68 -1.74 1.65
N ARG A 10 -32.52 -0.74 1.35
CA ARG A 10 -33.83 -0.97 0.74
C ARG A 10 -33.68 -1.42 -0.72
N PHE A 11 -32.82 -0.75 -1.47
CA PHE A 11 -32.45 -1.14 -2.83
C PHE A 11 -31.91 -2.57 -2.91
N ALA A 12 -31.04 -2.98 -1.98
CA ALA A 12 -30.50 -4.33 -1.89
C ALA A 12 -31.56 -5.41 -1.67
N VAL A 13 -32.59 -5.11 -0.85
CA VAL A 13 -33.72 -6.03 -0.64
C VAL A 13 -34.58 -6.09 -1.90
N GLU A 14 -34.87 -4.95 -2.53
CA GLU A 14 -35.71 -4.88 -3.74
C GLU A 14 -35.05 -5.52 -4.97
N ASN A 15 -33.71 -5.53 -5.03
CA ASN A 15 -32.92 -6.21 -6.07
C ASN A 15 -32.53 -7.65 -5.71
N ASN A 16 -33.10 -8.22 -4.63
CA ASN A 16 -32.90 -9.61 -4.22
C ASN A 16 -31.43 -10.03 -4.05
N PHE A 17 -30.61 -9.16 -3.45
CA PHE A 17 -29.24 -9.56 -3.10
C PHE A 17 -29.24 -10.82 -2.24
N THR A 18 -28.29 -11.69 -2.50
CA THR A 18 -28.15 -12.98 -1.85
C THR A 18 -27.12 -12.90 -0.72
N ARG A 19 -27.10 -13.91 0.15
CA ARG A 19 -26.00 -14.09 1.12
C ARG A 19 -24.63 -14.02 0.44
N ASN A 20 -24.49 -14.65 -0.74
CA ASN A 20 -23.21 -14.75 -1.43
C ASN A 20 -22.72 -13.39 -1.92
N ASP A 21 -23.62 -12.50 -2.36
CA ASP A 21 -23.25 -11.14 -2.80
C ASP A 21 -22.69 -10.33 -1.61
N TRP A 22 -23.35 -10.44 -0.45
CA TRP A 22 -22.88 -9.81 0.77
C TRP A 22 -21.58 -10.41 1.30
N GLU A 23 -21.41 -11.73 1.23
CA GLU A 23 -20.21 -12.42 1.68
C GLU A 23 -19.02 -12.12 0.77
N MET A 24 -19.24 -12.05 -0.54
CA MET A 24 -18.25 -11.58 -1.52
C MET A 24 -17.83 -10.14 -1.20
N ALA A 25 -18.77 -9.20 -1.11
CA ALA A 25 -18.44 -7.80 -0.84
C ALA A 25 -17.76 -7.63 0.53
N ALA A 26 -18.23 -8.31 1.59
CA ALA A 26 -17.59 -8.22 2.90
C ALA A 26 -16.17 -8.80 2.91
N THR A 27 -15.90 -9.84 2.11
CA THR A 27 -14.56 -10.42 1.97
C THR A 27 -13.65 -9.51 1.15
N GLU A 28 -14.13 -9.00 0.02
CA GLU A 28 -13.41 -8.06 -0.88
C GLU A 28 -12.91 -6.83 -0.12
N PHE A 29 -13.73 -6.31 0.80
CA PHE A 29 -13.42 -5.13 1.60
C PHE A 29 -12.80 -5.45 2.97
N GLY A 30 -12.40 -6.70 3.25
CA GLY A 30 -11.73 -7.09 4.50
C GLY A 30 -12.58 -6.99 5.77
N VAL A 31 -13.91 -6.89 5.65
CA VAL A 31 -14.86 -6.71 6.77
C VAL A 31 -15.74 -7.94 7.03
N HIS A 32 -15.35 -9.11 6.52
CA HIS A 32 -16.09 -10.37 6.71
C HIS A 32 -16.32 -10.69 8.21
N ASN A 33 -15.33 -10.45 9.07
CA ASN A 33 -15.47 -10.65 10.51
C ASN A 33 -16.49 -9.70 11.13
N THR A 34 -16.51 -8.42 10.70
CA THR A 34 -17.52 -7.45 11.12
C THR A 34 -18.92 -7.93 10.74
N ALA A 35 -19.10 -8.39 9.50
CA ALA A 35 -20.36 -8.94 9.01
C ALA A 35 -20.83 -10.16 9.83
N THR A 36 -19.93 -11.09 10.15
CA THR A 36 -20.22 -12.29 10.97
C THR A 36 -20.64 -11.94 12.40
N ASN A 37 -20.11 -10.84 12.94
CA ASN A 37 -20.44 -10.36 14.28
C ASN A 37 -21.78 -9.61 14.35
N ILE A 38 -22.37 -9.24 13.20
CA ILE A 38 -23.71 -8.66 13.18
C ILE A 38 -24.73 -9.78 13.36
N ASP A 39 -25.48 -9.69 14.46
CA ASP A 39 -26.54 -10.64 14.78
C ASP A 39 -27.46 -10.88 13.58
N ARG A 40 -27.58 -12.17 13.22
CA ARG A 40 -28.40 -12.69 12.13
C ARG A 40 -28.09 -12.16 10.73
N PHE A 41 -27.02 -11.41 10.47
CA PHE A 41 -26.79 -10.79 9.16
C PHE A 41 -26.79 -11.81 8.00
N TYR A 42 -25.79 -12.68 7.88
CA TYR A 42 -25.77 -13.68 6.80
C TYR A 42 -26.97 -14.64 6.82
N ARG A 43 -27.48 -14.95 8.02
CA ARG A 43 -28.64 -15.82 8.19
C ARG A 43 -29.90 -15.21 7.55
N SER A 44 -30.17 -13.94 7.82
CA SER A 44 -31.33 -13.21 7.29
C SER A 44 -31.29 -13.17 5.75
N TRP A 45 -30.12 -12.94 5.17
CA TRP A 45 -29.92 -12.93 3.72
C TRP A 45 -29.95 -14.33 3.08
N HIS A 46 -29.58 -15.37 3.82
CA HIS A 46 -29.70 -16.75 3.35
C HIS A 46 -31.16 -17.23 3.28
N PHE A 47 -31.97 -16.90 4.30
CA PHE A 47 -33.36 -17.35 4.39
C PHE A 47 -34.37 -16.36 3.79
N GLY A 48 -33.93 -15.16 3.43
CA GLY A 48 -34.82 -14.13 2.88
C GLY A 48 -35.70 -13.45 3.94
N ASP A 49 -35.26 -13.44 5.20
CA ASP A 49 -36.03 -12.95 6.36
C ASP A 49 -36.43 -11.47 6.21
N ASP A 50 -37.48 -11.07 6.94
CA ASP A 50 -38.00 -9.68 6.94
C ASP A 50 -37.00 -8.67 7.54
N ASP A 51 -36.04 -9.13 8.34
CA ASP A 51 -35.05 -8.29 9.02
C ASP A 51 -33.81 -7.97 8.15
N ARG A 52 -33.73 -8.45 6.89
CA ARG A 52 -32.61 -8.24 5.96
C ARG A 52 -32.17 -6.78 5.84
N GLN A 53 -33.12 -5.86 5.67
CA GLN A 53 -32.82 -4.43 5.57
C GLN A 53 -32.17 -3.91 6.87
N VAL A 54 -32.69 -4.35 8.01
CA VAL A 54 -32.23 -3.91 9.34
C VAL A 54 -30.83 -4.45 9.63
N THR A 55 -30.58 -5.73 9.34
CA THR A 55 -29.27 -6.37 9.55
C THR A 55 -28.22 -5.77 8.62
N ALA A 56 -28.54 -5.52 7.35
CA ALA A 56 -27.65 -4.84 6.41
C ALA A 56 -27.35 -3.39 6.84
N ALA A 57 -28.35 -2.66 7.35
CA ALA A 57 -28.13 -1.31 7.85
C ALA A 57 -27.23 -1.30 9.09
N ARG A 58 -27.33 -2.29 9.98
CA ARG A 58 -26.42 -2.44 11.13
C ARG A 58 -25.00 -2.74 10.68
N PHE A 59 -24.84 -3.65 9.73
CA PHE A 59 -23.53 -3.96 9.14
C PHE A 59 -22.87 -2.73 8.54
N LEU A 60 -23.53 -2.06 7.59
CA LEU A 60 -22.96 -0.89 6.91
C LEU A 60 -22.70 0.27 7.87
N ARG A 61 -23.53 0.45 8.92
CA ARG A 61 -23.24 1.43 9.98
C ARG A 61 -22.03 1.06 10.82
N SER A 62 -21.87 -0.23 11.15
CA SER A 62 -20.70 -0.69 11.89
C SER A 62 -19.43 -0.42 11.09
N VAL A 63 -19.43 -0.78 9.80
CA VAL A 63 -18.30 -0.51 8.91
C VAL A 63 -18.06 1.00 8.78
N ALA A 64 -19.11 1.80 8.53
CA ALA A 64 -18.97 3.24 8.37
C ALA A 64 -18.49 3.98 9.63
N ASN A 65 -18.72 3.42 10.82
CA ASN A 65 -18.19 3.99 12.06
C ASN A 65 -16.67 3.80 12.18
N ASP A 66 -16.15 2.72 11.61
CA ASP A 66 -14.71 2.43 11.58
C ASP A 66 -14.04 3.13 10.38
N ASP A 67 -14.63 3.00 9.18
CA ASP A 67 -14.21 3.66 7.95
C ASP A 67 -15.39 3.91 6.99
N GLU A 68 -15.73 5.20 6.79
CA GLU A 68 -16.82 5.65 5.92
C GLU A 68 -16.60 5.27 4.44
N ASN A 69 -15.34 5.23 3.98
CA ASN A 69 -15.00 4.90 2.60
C ASN A 69 -15.17 3.41 2.29
N VAL A 70 -14.88 2.54 3.26
CA VAL A 70 -15.10 1.09 3.11
C VAL A 70 -16.60 0.79 2.97
N ALA A 71 -17.44 1.43 3.78
CA ALA A 71 -18.89 1.30 3.65
C ALA A 71 -19.40 1.80 2.29
N LEU A 72 -18.86 2.93 1.81
CA LEU A 72 -19.19 3.46 0.49
C LEU A 72 -18.76 2.51 -0.64
N GLY A 73 -17.56 1.93 -0.54
CA GLY A 73 -17.03 0.97 -1.50
C GLY A 73 -17.90 -0.29 -1.60
N ILE A 74 -18.33 -0.85 -0.48
CA ILE A 74 -19.28 -1.99 -0.45
C ILE A 74 -20.58 -1.62 -1.18
N MET A 75 -21.18 -0.48 -0.83
CA MET A 75 -22.44 -0.04 -1.45
C MET A 75 -22.29 0.16 -2.96
N ARG A 76 -21.20 0.80 -3.40
CA ARG A 76 -20.90 1.02 -4.82
C ARG A 76 -20.69 -0.30 -5.56
N ARG A 77 -19.87 -1.21 -5.03
CA ARG A 77 -19.59 -2.51 -5.63
C ARG A 77 -20.87 -3.31 -5.87
N MET A 78 -21.73 -3.35 -4.87
CA MET A 78 -23.01 -4.03 -4.94
C MET A 78 -24.01 -3.32 -5.87
N TYR A 79 -24.01 -1.99 -5.90
CA TYR A 79 -24.82 -1.20 -6.84
C TYR A 79 -24.44 -1.50 -8.29
N VAL A 80 -23.14 -1.55 -8.62
CA VAL A 80 -22.67 -1.89 -9.97
C VAL A 80 -23.07 -3.31 -10.39
N ILE A 81 -22.92 -4.29 -9.50
CA ILE A 81 -23.26 -5.70 -9.82
C ILE A 81 -24.75 -5.89 -10.09
N SER A 82 -25.58 -5.03 -9.48
CA SER A 82 -27.03 -5.10 -9.66
C SER A 82 -27.55 -4.53 -10.98
N ASP A 83 -26.69 -3.85 -11.76
CA ASP A 83 -27.03 -3.25 -13.06
C ASP A 83 -28.36 -2.47 -13.02
N PRO A 84 -28.45 -1.39 -12.22
CA PRO A 84 -29.69 -0.70 -11.93
C PRO A 84 -30.29 -0.02 -13.17
N ASP A 85 -31.61 -0.08 -13.29
CA ASP A 85 -32.33 0.58 -14.37
C ASP A 85 -32.33 2.12 -14.25
N SER A 86 -32.69 2.80 -15.34
CA SER A 86 -32.75 4.27 -15.40
C SER A 86 -33.72 4.93 -14.42
N ASP A 87 -34.64 4.16 -13.82
CA ASP A 87 -35.63 4.66 -12.86
C ASP A 87 -35.17 4.49 -11.40
N THR A 88 -34.03 3.81 -11.18
CA THR A 88 -33.49 3.52 -9.85
C THR A 88 -33.24 4.79 -9.04
N LEU A 89 -32.62 5.82 -9.62
CA LEU A 89 -32.38 7.09 -8.93
C LEU A 89 -33.65 7.87 -8.62
N GLN A 90 -34.73 7.67 -9.37
CA GLN A 90 -36.02 8.29 -9.04
C GLN A 90 -36.60 7.67 -7.75
N ARG A 91 -36.37 6.37 -7.54
CA ARG A 91 -36.82 5.64 -6.34
C ARG A 91 -35.88 5.84 -5.16
N PHE A 92 -34.58 5.96 -5.44
CA PHE A 92 -33.51 6.02 -4.46
C PHE A 92 -32.52 7.16 -4.77
N PRO A 93 -32.92 8.42 -4.61
CA PRO A 93 -32.10 9.57 -5.00
C PRO A 93 -30.76 9.66 -4.27
N ALA A 94 -30.62 9.07 -3.09
CA ALA A 94 -29.34 9.07 -2.37
C ALA A 94 -28.29 8.17 -3.04
N LEU A 95 -28.67 7.26 -3.94
CA LEU A 95 -27.75 6.39 -4.66
C LEU A 95 -27.01 7.11 -5.80
N GLU A 96 -27.37 8.35 -6.13
CA GLU A 96 -26.65 9.18 -7.11
C GLU A 96 -25.14 9.26 -6.79
N VAL A 97 -24.79 9.25 -5.49
CA VAL A 97 -23.40 9.23 -5.00
C VAL A 97 -22.62 7.97 -5.44
N LEU A 98 -23.33 6.90 -5.82
CA LEU A 98 -22.77 5.64 -6.29
C LEU A 98 -22.63 5.58 -7.83
N GLU A 99 -23.25 6.49 -8.59
CA GLU A 99 -23.21 6.53 -10.07
C GLU A 99 -22.05 7.31 -10.66
N ASP A 100 -21.46 8.24 -9.90
CA ASP A 100 -20.35 9.05 -10.39
C ASP A 100 -19.10 8.17 -10.65
N GLU A 101 -18.83 7.89 -11.93
CA GLU A 101 -17.53 7.42 -12.43
C GLU A 101 -16.49 8.56 -12.46
N GLU A 102 -16.90 9.81 -12.69
CA GLU A 102 -15.99 10.99 -12.72
C GLU A 102 -15.71 11.59 -11.34
N ARG A 103 -16.61 11.36 -10.37
CA ARG A 103 -16.30 11.53 -8.95
C ARG A 103 -15.75 10.21 -8.45
N GLU A 104 -14.53 9.93 -8.90
CA GLU A 104 -13.60 9.13 -8.11
C GLU A 104 -13.72 9.61 -6.65
N PRO A 105 -14.18 8.77 -5.71
CA PRO A 105 -14.01 9.06 -4.31
C PRO A 105 -12.51 8.90 -4.05
N ALA A 106 -11.70 9.88 -4.46
CA ALA A 106 -10.24 9.89 -4.38
C ALA A 106 -9.65 8.46 -4.23
N GLY A 107 -9.63 7.68 -5.32
CA GLY A 107 -9.10 6.33 -5.32
C GLY A 107 -9.98 5.29 -4.62
N ILE A 108 -11.00 4.78 -5.32
CA ILE A 108 -11.40 3.38 -5.13
C ILE A 108 -11.70 2.76 -6.52
N THR A 109 -10.68 2.57 -7.35
CA THR A 109 -10.39 1.18 -7.73
C THR A 109 -10.30 0.45 -6.39
N ALA A 110 -11.09 -0.59 -6.12
CA ALA A 110 -10.71 -1.43 -5.00
C ALA A 110 -9.23 -1.73 -5.27
N PRO A 111 -8.28 -1.24 -4.45
CA PRO A 111 -6.94 -1.74 -4.64
C PRO A 111 -7.18 -3.23 -4.44
N GLN A 112 -6.61 -4.04 -5.31
CA GLN A 112 -6.28 -5.38 -4.87
C GLN A 112 -5.33 -5.14 -3.69
N ILE A 113 -5.89 -4.85 -2.51
CA ILE A 113 -5.17 -4.77 -1.26
C ILE A 113 -4.86 -6.24 -1.03
N SER A 114 -3.79 -6.71 -1.66
CA SER A 114 -3.11 -7.91 -1.22
C SER A 114 -2.70 -7.59 0.21
N ILE A 115 -3.49 -8.04 1.18
CA ILE A 115 -3.15 -7.90 2.59
C ILE A 115 -1.98 -8.84 2.82
N HIS A 116 -0.78 -8.30 2.71
CA HIS A 116 0.44 -9.05 2.93
C HIS A 116 0.63 -9.26 4.43
N SER A 117 0.62 -10.52 4.87
CA SER A 117 0.99 -10.87 6.26
C SER A 117 2.48 -10.75 6.52
N GLU A 118 3.29 -10.70 5.46
CA GLU A 118 4.74 -10.64 5.55
C GLU A 118 5.25 -9.20 5.44
N ARG A 119 6.36 -8.91 6.12
CA ARG A 119 7.03 -7.60 6.02
C ARG A 119 7.71 -7.47 4.66
N PHE A 120 7.70 -6.27 4.07
CA PHE A 120 8.51 -5.92 2.91
C PHE A 120 9.99 -5.83 3.29
N ILE A 121 10.32 -5.08 4.36
CA ILE A 121 11.66 -5.01 4.93
C ILE A 121 11.64 -5.63 6.33
N ASP A 122 12.46 -6.65 6.53
CA ASP A 122 12.62 -7.29 7.84
C ASP A 122 14.09 -7.24 8.25
N ILE A 123 14.45 -6.12 8.90
CA ILE A 123 15.78 -5.87 9.44
C ILE A 123 15.59 -5.50 10.90
N ASP A 124 16.30 -6.18 11.79
CA ASP A 124 16.29 -5.91 13.22
C ASP A 124 16.96 -4.56 13.49
N ASN A 125 16.15 -3.51 13.48
CA ASN A 125 16.62 -2.16 13.67
C ASN A 125 16.51 -1.74 15.15
N ILE A 126 17.62 -1.34 15.76
CA ILE A 126 17.67 -0.95 17.17
C ILE A 126 17.30 0.54 17.29
N PRO A 127 16.39 0.95 18.20
CA PRO A 127 16.07 2.35 18.41
C PRO A 127 17.31 3.22 18.64
N GLY A 128 17.50 4.26 17.82
CA GLY A 128 18.68 5.14 17.85
C GLY A 128 19.67 4.89 16.70
N THR A 129 19.48 3.81 15.94
CA THR A 129 20.17 3.55 14.67
C THR A 129 19.11 3.25 13.61
N PHE A 130 19.30 3.79 12.40
CA PHE A 130 18.45 3.65 11.20
C PHE A 130 16.96 3.94 11.34
N TYR A 131 16.35 4.44 10.26
CA TYR A 131 15.00 5.01 10.16
C TYR A 131 13.88 4.00 10.52
N PRO A 132 13.50 3.83 11.81
CA PRO A 132 12.59 2.76 12.20
C PRO A 132 11.16 3.08 11.73
N ASP A 133 10.76 4.34 11.87
CA ASP A 133 9.50 4.88 11.36
C ASP A 133 9.40 4.70 9.83
N LEU A 134 10.49 4.90 9.07
CA LEU A 134 10.48 4.72 7.63
C LEU A 134 10.30 3.23 7.24
N VAL A 135 10.95 2.33 7.97
CA VAL A 135 10.78 0.87 7.77
C VAL A 135 9.35 0.44 8.14
N GLU A 136 8.78 1.01 9.20
CA GLU A 136 7.38 0.79 9.58
C GLU A 136 6.42 1.30 8.49
N ASP A 137 6.65 2.51 7.97
CA ASP A 137 5.86 3.10 6.88
C ASP A 137 5.93 2.25 5.60
N ILE A 138 7.12 1.77 5.22
CA ILE A 138 7.30 0.87 4.06
C ILE A 138 6.48 -0.40 4.26
N ASN A 139 6.61 -1.05 5.41
CA ASN A 139 5.91 -2.30 5.71
C ASN A 139 4.39 -2.09 5.77
N ARG A 140 3.93 -0.94 6.28
CA ARG A 140 2.52 -0.58 6.31
C ARG A 140 1.97 -0.36 4.91
N CYS A 141 2.66 0.40 4.06
CA CYS A 141 2.27 0.57 2.66
C CYS A 141 2.17 -0.77 1.93
N TYR A 142 3.16 -1.65 2.13
CA TYR A 142 3.15 -2.99 1.53
C TYR A 142 1.97 -3.83 2.00
N SER A 143 1.72 -3.88 3.32
CA SER A 143 0.59 -4.62 3.89
C SER A 143 -0.78 -4.15 3.42
N LEU A 144 -0.86 -2.91 2.92
CA LEU A 144 -2.07 -2.29 2.38
C LEU A 144 -2.11 -2.35 0.84
N GLY A 145 -1.20 -3.07 0.18
CA GLY A 145 -1.14 -3.17 -1.28
C GLY A 145 -0.78 -1.86 -1.99
N ILE A 146 -0.23 -0.87 -1.28
CA ILE A 146 0.13 0.44 -1.83
C ILE A 146 1.56 0.36 -2.39
N TYR A 147 1.71 -0.30 -3.52
CA TYR A 147 3.02 -0.67 -4.09
C TYR A 147 3.86 0.52 -4.52
N ASP A 148 3.28 1.53 -5.18
CA ASP A 148 4.01 2.73 -5.58
C ASP A 148 4.64 3.44 -4.37
N ALA A 149 3.85 3.61 -3.31
CA ALA A 149 4.33 4.19 -2.06
C ALA A 149 5.42 3.32 -1.41
N THR A 150 5.25 1.99 -1.46
CA THR A 150 6.24 1.02 -0.97
C THR A 150 7.59 1.21 -1.68
N LEU A 151 7.61 1.32 -3.01
CA LEU A 151 8.83 1.52 -3.79
C LEU A 151 9.45 2.90 -3.56
N VAL A 152 8.65 3.96 -3.51
CA VAL A 152 9.13 5.33 -3.26
C VAL A 152 9.81 5.44 -1.88
N LEU A 153 9.17 4.88 -0.85
CA LEU A 153 9.73 4.89 0.51
C LEU A 153 10.96 3.99 0.62
N THR A 154 10.97 2.84 -0.05
CA THR A 154 12.14 1.95 -0.12
C THR A 154 13.33 2.62 -0.80
N ARG A 155 13.11 3.35 -1.90
CA ARG A 155 14.15 4.16 -2.53
C ARG A 155 14.73 5.18 -1.56
N LYS A 156 13.88 5.86 -0.78
CA LYS A 156 14.32 6.80 0.26
C LYS A 156 15.17 6.11 1.34
N LEU A 157 14.79 4.90 1.76
CA LEU A 157 15.56 4.12 2.71
C LEU A 157 16.96 3.80 2.17
N LEU A 158 17.07 3.29 0.94
CA LEU A 158 18.36 2.97 0.30
C LEU A 158 19.21 4.22 0.06
N GLU A 159 18.61 5.33 -0.35
CA GLU A 159 19.29 6.61 -0.52
C GLU A 159 19.90 7.09 0.80
N ASN A 160 19.11 7.06 1.87
CA ASN A 160 19.56 7.45 3.20
C ASN A 160 20.67 6.52 3.74
N LEU A 161 20.53 5.20 3.53
CA LEU A 161 21.56 4.20 3.87
C LEU A 161 22.90 4.53 3.22
N LEU A 162 22.91 4.84 1.91
CA LEU A 162 24.12 5.22 1.20
C LEU A 162 24.71 6.53 1.73
N ILE A 163 23.88 7.52 2.03
CA ILE A 163 24.33 8.79 2.63
C ILE A 163 25.03 8.52 3.96
N ASP A 164 24.44 7.70 4.83
CA ASP A 164 24.98 7.42 6.15
C ASP A 164 26.27 6.60 6.07
N VAL A 165 26.36 5.60 5.19
CA VAL A 165 27.59 4.83 4.90
C VAL A 165 28.72 5.76 4.43
N LEU A 166 28.46 6.61 3.42
CA LEU A 166 29.46 7.53 2.88
C LEU A 166 29.86 8.61 3.91
N ARG A 167 28.89 9.11 4.69
CA ARG A 167 29.14 10.10 5.73
C ARG A 167 29.99 9.53 6.86
N GLU A 168 29.67 8.33 7.33
CA GLU A 168 30.41 7.69 8.42
C GLU A 168 31.86 7.41 8.00
N LYS A 169 32.07 6.90 6.78
CA LYS A 169 33.40 6.59 6.28
C LYS A 169 34.28 7.83 6.03
N TYR A 170 33.73 8.88 5.41
CA TYR A 170 34.54 9.99 4.91
C TYR A 170 34.39 11.30 5.68
N GLY A 171 33.40 11.40 6.58
CA GLY A 171 33.09 12.60 7.34
C GLY A 171 32.92 13.82 6.45
N THR A 172 33.34 14.99 6.94
CA THR A 172 33.25 16.26 6.21
C THR A 172 34.39 16.46 5.20
N ASN A 173 35.43 15.63 5.21
CA ASN A 173 36.61 15.79 4.35
C ASN A 173 36.31 15.48 2.87
N ARG A 174 35.32 14.61 2.61
CA ARG A 174 34.81 14.33 1.25
C ARG A 174 33.29 14.49 1.20
N ILE A 175 32.78 15.57 1.78
CA ILE A 175 31.35 15.87 1.89
C ILE A 175 30.60 15.80 0.55
N GLN A 176 31.27 16.14 -0.56
CA GLN A 176 30.75 16.08 -1.92
C GLN A 176 30.34 14.67 -2.40
N LEU A 177 30.75 13.61 -1.70
CA LEU A 177 30.34 12.24 -2.03
C LEU A 177 28.87 11.97 -1.71
N TYR A 178 28.29 12.71 -0.76
CA TYR A 178 26.91 12.49 -0.32
C TYR A 178 26.09 13.79 -0.21
N TYR A 179 26.72 14.95 -0.24
CA TYR A 179 26.06 16.23 -0.04
C TYR A 179 26.60 17.33 -0.97
N ARG A 180 25.72 18.18 -1.48
CA ARG A 180 26.06 19.35 -2.30
C ARG A 180 26.00 20.63 -1.44
N PRO A 181 27.13 21.15 -0.95
CA PRO A 181 27.13 22.34 -0.09
C PRO A 181 26.51 23.57 -0.76
N ASN A 182 26.76 23.73 -2.06
CA ASN A 182 26.29 24.88 -2.83
C ASN A 182 24.76 24.96 -2.92
N ASN A 183 24.07 23.83 -2.81
CA ASN A 183 22.61 23.73 -2.99
C ASN A 183 21.88 23.32 -1.70
N GLY A 184 22.60 23.14 -0.59
CA GLY A 184 22.02 22.79 0.70
C GLY A 184 21.29 21.44 0.73
N ARG A 185 21.67 20.48 -0.12
CA ARG A 185 20.94 19.22 -0.29
C ARG A 185 21.85 18.01 -0.47
N PHE A 186 21.37 16.83 -0.09
CA PHE A 186 22.05 15.56 -0.35
C PHE A 186 22.12 15.25 -1.86
N GLU A 187 23.09 14.42 -2.22
CA GLU A 187 23.19 13.84 -3.56
C GLU A 187 21.98 12.93 -3.81
N GLY A 188 21.53 12.84 -5.07
CA GLY A 188 20.43 11.95 -5.42
C GLY A 188 20.90 10.50 -5.57
N PHE A 189 19.97 9.55 -5.49
CA PHE A 189 20.26 8.11 -5.50
C PHE A 189 21.28 7.65 -6.57
N SER A 190 21.14 8.08 -7.83
CA SER A 190 22.08 7.73 -8.90
C SER A 190 23.52 8.15 -8.59
N THR A 191 23.71 9.39 -8.13
CA THR A 191 25.04 9.92 -7.81
C THR A 191 25.61 9.25 -6.56
N LEU A 192 24.76 8.90 -5.59
CA LEU A 192 25.18 8.15 -4.41
C LEU A 192 25.67 6.75 -4.75
N ILE A 193 24.97 6.02 -5.63
CA ILE A 193 25.41 4.70 -6.12
C ILE A 193 26.75 4.83 -6.85
N GLU A 194 26.88 5.77 -7.78
CA GLU A 194 28.13 6.01 -8.51
C GLU A 194 29.30 6.36 -7.57
N ASN A 195 29.06 7.21 -6.57
CA ASN A 195 30.07 7.56 -5.59
C ASN A 195 30.44 6.36 -4.71
N PHE A 196 29.49 5.53 -4.32
CA PHE A 196 29.73 4.31 -3.56
C PHE A 196 30.53 3.28 -4.39
N GLU A 197 30.15 3.04 -5.64
CA GLU A 197 30.85 2.16 -6.59
C GLU A 197 32.29 2.61 -6.84
N ASN A 198 32.50 3.90 -7.13
CA ASN A 198 33.84 4.45 -7.37
C ASN A 198 34.78 4.31 -6.18
N ASN A 199 34.26 4.05 -4.98
CA ASN A 199 35.05 3.83 -3.77
C ASN A 199 34.79 2.44 -3.14
N LEU A 200 34.28 1.47 -3.90
CA LEU A 200 33.85 0.15 -3.39
C LEU A 200 34.93 -0.58 -2.59
N ASN A 201 36.19 -0.46 -3.03
CA ASN A 201 37.35 -1.08 -2.38
C ASN A 201 37.50 -0.68 -0.90
N ASP A 202 37.00 0.50 -0.52
CA ASP A 202 37.04 0.98 0.87
C ASP A 202 36.04 0.26 1.78
N PHE A 203 35.10 -0.52 1.22
CA PHE A 203 33.99 -1.19 1.91
C PHE A 203 33.97 -2.71 1.74
N GLN A 204 34.63 -3.27 0.73
CA GLN A 204 34.62 -4.72 0.40
C GLN A 204 34.94 -5.65 1.58
N HIS A 205 35.74 -5.18 2.54
CA HIS A 205 36.13 -5.96 3.72
C HIS A 205 35.07 -5.95 4.84
N LEU A 206 34.03 -5.12 4.73
CA LEU A 206 33.03 -4.88 5.78
C LEU A 206 31.80 -5.78 5.65
N SER A 207 31.50 -6.29 4.46
CA SER A 207 30.41 -7.25 4.26
C SER A 207 30.71 -8.20 3.11
N GLY A 208 30.44 -9.49 3.31
CA GLY A 208 30.39 -10.44 2.20
C GLY A 208 29.25 -10.07 1.24
N GLY A 209 29.48 -10.18 -0.07
CA GLY A 209 28.51 -9.83 -1.11
C GLY A 209 28.59 -8.38 -1.61
N LEU A 210 29.56 -7.59 -1.13
CA LEU A 210 29.77 -6.21 -1.59
C LEU A 210 30.68 -6.18 -2.83
N ASP A 211 30.12 -6.55 -3.97
CA ASP A 211 30.82 -6.65 -5.26
C ASP A 211 30.09 -5.87 -6.37
N SER A 212 30.52 -6.02 -7.62
CA SER A 212 29.85 -5.38 -8.75
C SER A 212 28.40 -5.85 -8.93
N ASN A 213 28.08 -7.10 -8.56
CA ASN A 213 26.72 -7.63 -8.69
C ASN A 213 25.76 -6.90 -7.74
N PHE A 214 26.24 -6.56 -6.54
CA PHE A 214 25.48 -5.74 -5.60
C PHE A 214 25.21 -4.33 -6.14
N ILE A 215 26.19 -3.73 -6.84
CA ILE A 215 26.00 -2.43 -7.48
C ILE A 215 25.00 -2.53 -8.63
N ASP A 216 25.08 -3.60 -9.42
CA ASP A 216 24.11 -3.87 -10.49
C ASP A 216 22.69 -4.05 -9.92
N GLU A 217 22.55 -4.71 -8.77
CA GLU A 217 21.27 -4.86 -8.06
C GLU A 217 20.70 -3.52 -7.57
N LEU A 218 21.51 -2.66 -6.94
CA LEU A 218 21.09 -1.31 -6.55
C LEU A 218 20.66 -0.47 -7.76
N ASN A 219 21.40 -0.59 -8.87
CA ASN A 219 21.07 0.08 -10.12
C ASN A 219 19.79 -0.46 -10.76
N ALA A 220 19.58 -1.77 -10.73
CA ALA A 220 18.36 -2.42 -11.21
C ALA A 220 17.14 -1.95 -10.41
N PHE A 221 17.22 -1.99 -9.07
CA PHE A 221 16.16 -1.47 -8.21
C PHE A 221 15.88 0.00 -8.51
N ARG A 222 16.92 0.84 -8.63
CA ARG A 222 16.77 2.26 -8.98
C ARG A 222 16.05 2.43 -10.31
N GLN A 223 16.48 1.73 -11.36
CA GLN A 223 15.91 1.88 -12.70
C GLN A 223 14.45 1.47 -12.73
N ASN A 224 14.15 0.33 -12.11
CA ASN A 224 12.81 -0.23 -12.07
C ASN A 224 11.88 0.63 -11.21
N ALA A 225 12.26 0.96 -9.97
CA ALA A 225 11.46 1.85 -9.11
C ALA A 225 11.26 3.26 -9.71
N ASN A 226 12.22 3.74 -10.51
CA ASN A 226 12.11 5.04 -11.19
C ASN A 226 11.27 4.98 -12.47
N ALA A 227 11.29 3.85 -13.19
CA ALA A 227 10.39 3.63 -14.32
C ALA A 227 8.95 3.52 -13.83
N GLU A 228 8.73 2.82 -12.72
CA GLU A 228 7.40 2.68 -12.14
C GLU A 228 6.91 4.02 -11.55
N ALA A 229 7.71 4.71 -10.75
CA ALA A 229 7.30 6.00 -10.15
C ALA A 229 7.11 7.17 -11.15
N HIS A 230 7.49 7.00 -12.42
CA HIS A 230 7.37 8.04 -13.45
C HIS A 230 6.55 7.64 -14.68
N SER A 231 6.02 6.41 -14.73
CA SER A 231 5.04 6.04 -15.74
C SER A 231 3.67 6.59 -15.35
N ILE A 232 2.92 7.08 -16.34
CA ILE A 232 1.63 7.77 -16.14
C ILE A 232 0.54 6.80 -15.64
N GLU A 233 0.71 5.50 -15.91
CA GLU A 233 -0.07 4.39 -15.34
C GLU A 233 0.91 3.26 -15.01
N THR A 234 0.91 2.80 -13.76
CA THR A 234 1.64 1.60 -13.33
C THR A 234 0.71 0.69 -12.57
N ASN A 235 0.50 -0.49 -13.12
CA ASN A 235 -0.13 -1.60 -12.42
C ASN A 235 0.99 -2.57 -12.04
N ILE A 236 1.77 -2.25 -11.01
CA ILE A 236 2.78 -3.17 -10.48
C ILE A 236 2.04 -4.40 -9.98
N THR A 237 2.39 -5.56 -10.50
CA THR A 237 1.81 -6.83 -10.08
C THR A 237 2.40 -7.28 -8.74
N GLU A 238 1.65 -8.11 -8.01
CA GLU A 238 2.15 -8.72 -6.77
C GLU A 238 3.43 -9.56 -7.00
N SER A 239 3.53 -10.23 -8.16
CA SER A 239 4.74 -10.98 -8.52
C SER A 239 5.95 -10.07 -8.70
N GLU A 240 5.79 -8.91 -9.34
CA GLU A 240 6.88 -7.94 -9.49
C GLU A 240 7.28 -7.34 -8.13
N MET A 241 6.31 -7.19 -7.22
CA MET A 241 6.59 -6.73 -5.86
C MET A 241 7.43 -7.69 -5.03
N GLU A 242 7.27 -9.00 -5.19
CA GLU A 242 8.13 -9.99 -4.51
C GLU A 242 9.59 -9.90 -5.00
N ASP A 243 9.81 -9.68 -6.29
CA ASP A 243 11.16 -9.46 -6.82
C ASP A 243 11.78 -8.17 -6.25
N TYR A 244 11.00 -7.09 -6.16
CA TYR A 244 11.46 -5.85 -5.53
C TYR A 244 11.72 -6.01 -4.04
N ARG A 245 10.92 -6.81 -3.36
CA ARG A 245 11.05 -7.10 -1.93
C ARG A 245 12.38 -7.79 -1.66
N ASP A 246 12.71 -8.82 -2.43
CA ASP A 246 13.97 -9.56 -2.26
C ASP A 246 15.19 -8.67 -2.51
N GLN A 247 15.17 -7.86 -3.59
CA GLN A 247 16.23 -6.89 -3.88
C GLN A 247 16.36 -5.86 -2.76
N ALA A 248 15.25 -5.27 -2.33
CA ALA A 248 15.24 -4.22 -1.31
C ALA A 248 15.74 -4.74 0.04
N ARG A 249 15.37 -5.97 0.42
CA ARG A 249 15.84 -6.63 1.64
C ARG A 249 17.33 -6.88 1.60
N HIS A 250 17.81 -7.49 0.52
CA HIS A 250 19.22 -7.81 0.37
C HIS A 250 20.07 -6.52 0.36
N ALA A 251 19.68 -5.53 -0.42
CA ALA A 251 20.28 -4.19 -0.47
C ALA A 251 20.36 -3.54 0.93
N SER A 252 19.23 -3.50 1.63
CA SER A 252 19.14 -2.86 2.94
C SER A 252 19.97 -3.61 4.00
N GLN A 253 19.98 -4.94 3.97
CA GLN A 253 20.77 -5.76 4.90
C GLN A 253 22.28 -5.58 4.70
N ILE A 254 22.75 -5.55 3.44
CA ILE A 254 24.17 -5.32 3.15
C ILE A 254 24.58 -3.92 3.58
N LEU A 255 23.84 -2.87 3.18
CA LEU A 255 24.19 -1.49 3.54
C LEU A 255 24.18 -1.28 5.05
N PHE A 256 23.20 -1.86 5.75
CA PHE A 256 23.15 -1.81 7.20
C PHE A 256 24.37 -2.51 7.84
N ARG A 257 24.74 -3.69 7.34
CA ARG A 257 25.90 -4.43 7.83
C ARG A 257 27.22 -3.69 7.57
N VAL A 258 27.36 -3.04 6.42
CA VAL A 258 28.50 -2.18 6.11
C VAL A 258 28.60 -1.06 7.12
N TRP A 259 27.48 -0.35 7.34
CA TRP A 259 27.43 0.75 8.29
C TRP A 259 27.78 0.31 9.72
N GLN A 260 27.27 -0.84 10.18
CA GLN A 260 27.59 -1.40 11.50
C GLN A 260 29.07 -1.76 11.68
N ASN A 261 29.79 -2.02 10.59
CA ASN A 261 31.19 -2.44 10.62
C ASN A 261 32.18 -1.29 10.32
N LEU A 262 31.69 -0.08 10.03
CA LEU A 262 32.50 1.14 9.90
C LEU A 262 33.00 1.64 11.27
#